data_AF-A0A0E3BD70-F1
#
_entry.id   AF-A0A0E3BD70-F1
#
_cell.length_a   1.000
_cell.length_b   1.000
_cell.length_c   1.000
_cell.angle_alpha   90.00
_cell.angle_beta   90.00
_cell.angle_gamma   90.00
#
_symmetry.space_group_name_H-M   'P 1'
#
loop_
_entity.id
_entity.type
_entity.pdbx_description
1 polymer ?
#
loop_
_entity_poly.entity_id
_entity_poly.type
_entity_poly.pdbx_seq_one_letter_code
_entity_poly.pdbx_strand_id
1 'polypeptide(L)' 'MSIPHTPSQTEQASLQAQVDAITLLLQQMVLVLECEPRFTADRLSRWVDTCTRRTQATSSANPATLQALAALCSQVLA' A
#
# COMPACT_ATOMS: atom_id res chain seq x y z
N MET A 1 24.52 1.03 -25.15
CA MET A 1 24.93 1.10 -23.74
C MET A 1 23.90 1.97 -23.02
N SER A 2 23.01 1.38 -22.22
CA SER A 2 22.00 2.14 -21.48
C SER A 2 22.60 2.65 -20.18
N ILE A 3 22.65 3.97 -19.99
CA ILE A 3 23.12 4.59 -18.75
C ILE A 3 22.05 4.32 -17.68
N PRO A 4 22.39 3.76 -16.50
CA PRO A 4 21.43 3.63 -15.41
C PRO A 4 20.97 5.03 -14.99
N HIS A 5 19.67 5.29 -15.12
CA HIS A 5 19.08 6.55 -14.70
C HIS A 5 18.87 6.50 -13.18
N THR A 6 19.83 7.04 -12.44
CA THR A 6 19.67 7.25 -10.99
C THR A 6 18.66 8.38 -10.80
N PRO A 7 17.52 8.14 -10.13
CA PRO A 7 16.52 9.19 -9.91
C PRO A 7 17.13 10.33 -9.10
N SER A 8 16.80 11.57 -9.45
CA SER A 8 17.30 12.76 -8.78
C SER A 8 16.75 12.85 -7.35
N GLN A 9 17.48 13.50 -6.45
CA GLN A 9 17.07 13.66 -5.05
C GLN A 9 15.67 14.26 -4.89
N THR A 10 15.28 15.19 -5.77
CA THR A 10 13.94 15.80 -5.82
C THR A 10 12.86 14.79 -6.21
N GLU A 11 13.15 13.87 -7.12
CA GLU A 11 12.20 12.83 -7.55
C GLU A 11 12.00 11.80 -6.44
N GLN A 12 13.08 11.43 -5.73
CA GLN A 12 13.02 10.56 -4.56
C GLN A 12 12.21 11.20 -3.42
N ALA A 13 12.40 12.50 -3.15
CA ALA A 13 11.63 13.23 -2.15
C ALA A 13 10.13 13.32 -2.51
N SER A 14 9.81 13.54 -3.78
CA SER A 14 8.42 13.54 -4.28
C SER A 14 7.76 12.17 -4.16
N LEU A 15 8.48 11.09 -4.48
CA LEU A 15 8.00 9.73 -4.31
C LEU A 15 7.76 9.40 -2.83
N GLN A 16 8.66 9.81 -1.94
CA GLN A 16 8.49 9.62 -0.50
C GLN A 16 7.24 10.36 0.00
N ALA A 17 7.05 11.62 -0.41
CA ALA A 17 5.85 12.38 -0.03
C ALA A 17 4.54 11.71 -0.51
N GLN A 18 4.55 11.07 -1.69
CA GLN A 18 3.41 10.32 -2.19
C GLN A 18 3.14 9.06 -1.35
N VAL A 19 4.18 8.33 -0.95
CA VAL A 19 4.06 7.16 -0.06
C VAL A 19 3.54 7.58 1.31
N ASP A 20 4.05 8.68 1.86
CA ASP A 20 3.60 9.22 3.16
C ASP A 20 2.12 9.63 3.11
N ALA A 21 1.68 10.26 2.02
CA ALA A 21 0.28 10.64 1.82
C ALA A 21 -0.66 9.43 1.74
N ILE A 22 -0.25 8.36 1.03
CA ILE A 22 -1.02 7.11 0.96
C ILE A 22 -1.05 6.42 2.34
N THR A 23 0.06 6.44 3.05
CA THR A 23 0.15 5.90 4.42
C THR A 23 -0.80 6.62 5.36
N LEU A 24 -0.82 7.96 5.33
CA LEU A 24 -1.72 8.78 6.13
C LEU A 24 -3.20 8.48 5.80
N LEU A 25 -3.54 8.35 4.51
CA LEU A 25 -4.90 8.00 4.08
C LEU A 25 -5.33 6.65 4.65
N LEU A 26 -4.45 5.63 4.60
CA LEU A 26 -4.77 4.31 5.15
C LEU A 26 -4.96 4.35 6.67
N GLN A 27 -4.12 5.09 7.39
CA GLN A 27 -4.28 5.30 8.83
C GLN A 27 -5.61 5.98 9.17
N GLN A 28 -5.99 7.02 8.41
CA GLN A 28 -7.28 7.70 8.58
C GLN A 28 -8.46 6.78 8.26
N MET A 29 -8.33 5.93 7.23
CA MET A 29 -9.34 4.92 6.93
C MET A 29 -9.48 3.93 8.08
N VAL A 30 -8.38 3.39 8.63
CA VAL A 30 -8.43 2.50 9.81
C VAL A 30 -9.15 3.16 10.98
N LEU A 31 -8.84 4.42 11.30
CA LEU A 31 -9.49 5.16 12.38
C LEU A 31 -11.01 5.29 12.17
N VAL A 32 -11.44 5.62 10.95
CA VAL A 32 -12.87 5.72 10.61
C VAL A 32 -13.56 4.36 10.72
N LEU A 33 -12.86 3.31 10.32
CA LEU A 33 -13.34 1.94 10.33
C LEU A 33 -13.46 1.40 11.77
N GLU A 34 -12.57 1.77 12.69
CA GLU A 34 -12.70 1.42 14.12
C GLU A 34 -13.92 2.05 14.80
N CYS A 35 -14.40 3.19 14.30
CA CYS A 35 -15.67 3.78 14.72
C CYS A 35 -16.91 3.08 14.12
N GLU A 36 -16.72 2.23 13.10
CA GLU A 36 -17.77 1.45 12.45
C GLU A 36 -17.77 0.01 13.03
N PRO A 37 -18.81 -0.42 13.76
CA PRO A 37 -18.80 -1.70 14.48
C PRO A 37 -18.72 -2.95 13.57
N ARG A 38 -18.81 -2.76 12.25
CA ARG A 38 -18.86 -3.83 11.25
C ARG A 38 -17.59 -4.00 10.44
N PHE A 39 -16.65 -3.06 10.48
CA PHE A 39 -15.46 -3.09 9.63
C PHE A 39 -14.24 -2.67 10.43
N THR A 40 -13.54 -3.65 11.00
CA THR A 40 -12.37 -3.43 11.86
C THR A 40 -11.07 -3.46 11.05
N ALA A 41 -9.95 -3.05 11.65
CA ALA A 41 -8.60 -3.20 11.09
C ALA A 41 -8.32 -4.65 10.63
N ASP A 42 -8.77 -5.64 11.39
CA ASP A 42 -8.69 -7.06 11.02
C ASP A 42 -9.49 -7.38 9.74
N ARG A 43 -10.70 -6.84 9.57
CA ARG A 43 -11.48 -7.03 8.33
C ARG A 43 -10.81 -6.35 7.14
N LEU A 44 -10.23 -5.18 7.35
CA LEU A 44 -9.44 -4.50 6.33
C LEU A 44 -8.24 -5.35 5.90
N SER A 45 -7.51 -5.93 6.86
CA SER A 45 -6.38 -6.84 6.61
C SER A 45 -6.81 -8.04 5.75
N ARG A 46 -7.89 -8.74 6.14
CA ARG A 46 -8.43 -9.88 5.37
C ARG A 46 -8.90 -9.49 3.97
N TRP A 47 -9.45 -8.28 3.83
CA TRP A 47 -9.88 -7.77 2.53
C TRP A 47 -8.70 -7.49 1.60
N VAL A 48 -7.65 -6.80 2.10
CA VAL A 48 -6.42 -6.53 1.32
C VAL A 48 -5.74 -7.83 0.89
N ASP A 49 -5.65 -8.81 1.79
CA ASP A 49 -5.09 -10.13 1.51
C ASP A 49 -5.89 -10.88 0.41
N THR A 50 -7.22 -10.79 0.46
CA THR A 50 -8.10 -11.34 -0.60
C THR A 50 -7.89 -10.65 -1.95
N CYS A 51 -7.82 -9.31 -1.97
CA CYS A 51 -7.55 -8.54 -3.17
C CYS A 51 -6.18 -8.88 -3.76
N THR A 52 -5.17 -9.04 -2.91
CA THR A 52 -3.80 -9.40 -3.31
C THR A 52 -3.76 -10.77 -3.98
N ARG A 53 -4.34 -11.80 -3.35
CA ARG A 53 -4.44 -13.15 -3.94
C ARG A 53 -5.13 -13.15 -5.30
N ARG A 54 -6.25 -12.43 -5.43
CA ARG A 54 -6.98 -12.36 -6.70
C ARG A 54 -6.14 -11.69 -7.78
N THR A 55 -5.49 -10.57 -7.44
CA THR A 55 -4.65 -9.83 -8.37
C THR A 55 -3.45 -10.65 -8.84
N GLN A 56 -2.87 -11.47 -7.96
CA GLN A 56 -1.82 -12.44 -8.31
C GLN A 56 -2.36 -13.52 -9.26
N ALA A 57 -3.52 -14.10 -8.94
CA ALA A 57 -4.12 -15.16 -9.75
C ALA A 57 -4.50 -14.71 -11.17
N THR A 58 -4.88 -13.44 -11.33
CA THR A 58 -5.27 -12.86 -12.63
C THR A 58 -4.13 -12.10 -13.32
N SER A 59 -2.93 -12.06 -12.72
CA SER A 59 -1.78 -11.27 -13.21
C SER A 59 -2.13 -9.82 -13.55
N SER A 60 -3.10 -9.23 -12.84
CA SER A 60 -3.65 -7.92 -13.19
C SER A 60 -2.84 -6.74 -12.66
N ALA A 61 -1.80 -7.00 -11.86
CA ALA A 61 -0.84 -5.99 -11.41
C ALA A 61 0.58 -6.55 -11.38
N ASN A 62 1.55 -5.63 -11.39
CA ASN A 62 2.96 -5.96 -11.23
C ASN A 62 3.22 -6.57 -9.83
N PRO A 63 3.92 -7.72 -9.73
CA PRO A 63 4.28 -8.33 -8.44
C PRO A 63 5.00 -7.38 -7.47
N ALA A 64 5.87 -6.50 -7.98
CA ALA A 64 6.59 -5.53 -7.17
C ALA A 64 5.63 -4.52 -6.50
N THR A 65 4.58 -4.11 -7.21
CA THR A 65 3.54 -3.23 -6.68
C THR A 65 2.75 -3.91 -5.56
N LEU A 66 2.44 -5.21 -5.70
CA LEU A 66 1.77 -5.98 -4.67
C LEU A 66 2.64 -6.18 -3.43
N GLN A 67 3.94 -6.38 -3.61
CA GLN A 67 4.88 -6.49 -2.50
C GLN A 67 5.02 -5.17 -1.73
N ALA A 68 5.10 -4.04 -2.44
CA ALA A 68 5.12 -2.72 -1.83
C ALA A 68 3.83 -2.44 -1.04
N LEU A 69 2.67 -2.80 -1.60
CA LEU A 69 1.38 -2.68 -0.92
C LEU A 69 1.32 -3.53 0.36
N ALA A 70 1.79 -4.78 0.31
CA ALA A 70 1.83 -5.65 1.48
C ALA A 70 2.71 -5.08 2.60
N ALA A 71 3.88 -4.54 2.26
CA ALA A 71 4.76 -3.88 3.21
C ALA A 71 4.09 -2.65 3.85
N LEU A 72 3.43 -1.83 3.05
CA LEU A 72 2.69 -0.65 3.53
C LEU A 72 1.56 -1.06 4.50
N CYS A 73 0.76 -2.06 4.15
CA CYS A 73 -0.31 -2.55 5.02
C CYS A 73 0.22 -3.11 6.35
N SER A 74 1.38 -3.79 6.33
CA SER A 74 2.00 -4.27 7.57
C SER A 74 2.46 -3.16 8.52
N GLN A 75 2.80 -1.98 8.00
CA GLN A 75 3.18 -0.82 8.81
C GLN A 75 1.98 -0.13 9.44
N VAL A 76 0.81 -0.18 8.79
CA VAL A 76 -0.40 0.53 9.21
C VAL A 76 -1.31 -0.33 10.09
N LEU A 77 -1.31 -1.65 9.88
CA LEU A 77 -2.26 -2.58 10.52
C LEU A 77 -1.64 -3.43 11.65
N ALA A 78 -0.36 -3.22 11.99
CA ALA A 78 0.31 -3.84 13.13
C ALA A 78 0.04 -3.06 14.43
#